data_AF-A0A074RKJ2-F1
#
_entry.id   AF-A0A074RKJ2-F1
#
_cell.length_a   1.000
_cell.length_b   1.000
_cell.length_c   1.000
_cell.angle_alpha   90.00
_cell.angle_beta   90.00
_cell.angle_gamma   90.00
#
_symmetry.space_group_name_H-M   'P 1'
#
loop_
_entity.id
_entity.type
_entity.pdbx_description
1 polymer ?
#
loop_
_entity_poly.entity_id
_entity_poly.type
_entity_poly.pdbx_seq_one_letter_code
_entity_poly.pdbx_strand_id
1 'polypeptide(L)'
;MKSSASTCSLPFSDESISDISSPVIVATNPEPKTDAPLECKGLNLFEPGDGDIQITVNGTSFESHKYLIKRFQGLKSLLDTQTLDINIQCDDISAEDFCEMFKVLYASIVTGPFVFTPRTLISTLRVATAYKHHEMRDYCIQYLERLELDAVNRIELAQELHIPDWEKPAYHELGMREKPISKEEAKTIGLEAFVIIAEMREKEQRRRGKEIDAMDVEQVRQSPVSASKVSVQDDTISDGSQKAFAAPLSGDTSEGNATVARPDHGVYIQLQVNILTAQLELTRI
;
A
#
# COMPACT_ATOMS: atom_id res chain seq x y z
N MET A 1 19.94 2.49 85.16
CA MET A 1 20.67 1.30 85.64
C MET A 1 20.32 0.13 84.72
N LYS A 2 21.33 -0.45 84.03
CA LYS A 2 21.38 -1.71 83.24
C LYS A 2 20.40 -1.77 82.03
N SER A 3 20.79 -1.55 80.77
CA SER A 3 21.81 -2.15 79.88
C SER A 3 21.66 -3.67 79.68
N SER A 4 21.45 -4.10 78.43
CA SER A 4 22.20 -5.17 77.75
C SER A 4 21.77 -5.32 76.29
N ALA A 5 22.70 -5.05 75.38
CA ALA A 5 22.72 -5.49 73.99
C ALA A 5 23.26 -6.93 73.90
N SER A 6 22.92 -7.67 72.84
CA SER A 6 23.59 -8.93 72.51
C SER A 6 23.75 -9.06 70.99
N THR A 7 25.00 -9.24 70.59
CA THR A 7 25.51 -9.42 69.23
C THR A 7 26.41 -10.66 69.25
N CYS A 8 26.71 -11.18 68.05
CA CYS A 8 27.72 -12.22 67.72
C CYS A 8 27.21 -13.68 67.88
N SER A 9 27.51 -14.66 67.02
CA SER A 9 28.65 -14.86 66.10
C SER A 9 28.33 -15.91 65.03
N LEU A 10 29.05 -15.87 63.90
CA LEU A 10 29.23 -16.98 62.96
C LEU A 10 30.11 -18.09 63.55
N PRO A 11 30.12 -19.28 62.94
CA PRO A 11 31.38 -19.98 62.69
C PRO A 11 31.58 -20.40 61.23
N PHE A 12 32.82 -20.27 60.80
CA PHE A 12 33.44 -20.83 59.59
C PHE A 12 33.71 -22.33 59.73
N SER A 13 33.73 -23.07 58.63
CA SER A 13 34.63 -24.22 58.38
C SER A 13 34.78 -24.45 56.86
N ASP A 14 36.02 -24.35 56.36
CA ASP A 14 36.58 -24.94 55.13
C ASP A 14 36.54 -26.50 55.22
N GLU A 15 36.73 -27.38 54.23
CA GLU A 15 37.57 -27.38 53.01
C GLU A 15 37.24 -28.66 52.18
N SER A 16 37.53 -28.64 50.86
CA SER A 16 38.06 -29.78 50.02
C SER A 16 37.35 -30.07 48.67
N ILE A 17 37.85 -29.38 47.65
CA ILE A 17 38.27 -29.75 46.27
C ILE A 17 37.89 -31.13 45.68
N SER A 18 37.32 -31.15 44.46
CA SER A 18 37.95 -31.77 43.27
C SER A 18 37.20 -31.46 41.96
N ASP A 19 38.00 -31.18 40.93
CA ASP A 19 37.69 -30.92 39.52
C ASP A 19 36.79 -31.98 38.86
N ILE A 20 36.11 -31.63 37.76
CA ILE A 20 36.16 -32.33 36.45
C ILE A 20 35.39 -31.47 35.40
N SER A 21 36.13 -31.02 34.38
CA SER A 21 35.78 -30.90 32.96
C SER A 21 34.44 -30.26 32.53
N SER A 22 34.54 -29.11 31.87
CA SER A 22 33.57 -28.62 30.88
C SER A 22 33.35 -29.64 29.75
N PRO A 23 32.19 -29.58 29.07
CA PRO A 23 32.23 -29.57 27.62
C PRO A 23 31.39 -28.47 26.97
N VAL A 24 31.96 -27.97 25.88
CA VAL A 24 31.41 -27.11 24.83
C VAL A 24 30.23 -27.80 24.14
N ILE A 25 29.11 -27.09 23.93
CA ILE A 25 28.04 -27.46 22.97
C ILE A 25 27.63 -26.15 22.27
N VAL A 26 28.26 -25.84 21.13
CA VAL A 26 27.76 -26.03 19.75
C VAL A 26 26.45 -25.27 19.48
N ALA A 27 26.60 -24.16 18.75
CA ALA A 27 25.51 -23.43 18.12
C ALA A 27 24.88 -24.27 17.01
N THR A 28 23.58 -24.50 17.09
CA THR A 28 22.78 -25.03 15.98
C THR A 28 21.80 -23.96 15.54
N ASN A 29 22.00 -23.50 14.31
CA ASN A 29 21.11 -22.63 13.56
C ASN A 29 19.86 -23.43 13.12
N PRO A 30 18.65 -22.86 13.16
CA PRO A 30 17.57 -23.33 12.29
C PRO A 30 16.99 -22.19 11.43
N GLU A 31 17.20 -22.26 10.11
CA GLU A 31 16.28 -21.68 9.13
C GLU A 31 15.11 -22.65 8.84
N PRO A 32 14.12 -22.30 7.99
CA PRO A 32 13.11 -21.26 8.18
C PRO A 32 11.72 -21.91 8.16
N LYS A 33 10.80 -21.53 9.06
CA LYS A 33 9.44 -22.09 9.05
C LYS A 33 8.38 -20.99 9.11
N THR A 34 7.74 -20.85 7.96
CA THR A 34 6.29 -20.66 7.80
C THR A 34 5.73 -19.34 8.30
N ASP A 35 5.54 -18.41 7.35
CA ASP A 35 4.81 -17.16 7.52
C ASP A 35 3.35 -17.42 7.93
N ALA A 36 3.11 -17.45 9.23
CA ALA A 36 1.80 -17.19 9.81
C ALA A 36 1.63 -15.66 9.96
N PRO A 37 0.41 -15.12 9.78
CA PRO A 37 0.16 -13.68 9.85
C PRO A 37 0.62 -13.12 11.20
N LEU A 38 1.28 -11.97 11.18
CA LEU A 38 1.71 -11.24 12.37
C LEU A 38 0.51 -10.96 13.29
N GLU A 39 0.34 -11.81 14.30
CA GLU A 39 -0.49 -11.54 15.46
C GLU A 39 0.02 -10.26 16.13
N CYS A 40 -0.88 -9.33 16.42
CA CYS A 40 -0.61 -8.16 17.25
C CYS A 40 -0.32 -8.61 18.69
N LYS A 41 0.86 -9.17 18.92
CA LYS A 41 1.32 -9.58 20.24
C LYS A 41 1.68 -8.34 21.03
N GLY A 42 0.69 -7.79 21.73
CA GLY A 42 0.80 -7.36 23.12
C GLY A 42 1.91 -6.38 23.49
N LEU A 43 2.44 -5.59 22.56
CA LEU A 43 3.10 -4.35 22.97
C LEU A 43 1.99 -3.38 23.29
N ASN A 44 1.72 -3.20 24.58
CA ASN A 44 0.94 -2.06 25.03
C ASN A 44 1.63 -0.83 24.44
N LEU A 45 0.96 -0.13 23.52
CA LEU A 45 1.50 1.04 22.85
C LEU A 45 1.86 2.16 23.86
N PHE A 46 1.33 2.05 25.09
CA PHE A 46 1.57 2.90 26.24
C PHE A 46 1.87 2.05 27.47
N GLU A 47 2.63 2.58 28.43
CA GLU A 47 2.74 1.96 29.75
C GLU A 47 1.34 1.94 30.41
N PRO A 48 0.86 0.79 30.94
CA PRO A 48 -0.42 0.73 31.63
C PRO A 48 -0.42 1.59 32.90
N GLY A 49 -1.49 2.32 33.15
CA GLY A 49 -1.77 3.04 34.40
C GLY A 49 -1.83 4.57 34.32
N ASP A 50 -1.47 5.17 33.18
CA ASP A 50 -1.50 6.63 33.00
C ASP A 50 -2.80 7.15 32.36
N GLY A 51 -3.66 6.28 31.83
CA GLY A 51 -4.90 6.69 31.17
C GLY A 51 -6.07 6.86 32.14
N ASP A 52 -6.99 7.76 31.79
CA ASP A 52 -8.22 8.01 32.55
C ASP A 52 -9.46 7.35 31.91
N ILE A 53 -9.26 6.53 30.87
CA ILE A 53 -10.30 5.75 30.19
C ILE A 53 -9.76 4.44 29.60
N GLN A 54 -10.57 3.39 29.67
CA GLN A 54 -10.34 2.13 28.98
C GLN A 54 -11.33 1.97 27.81
N ILE A 55 -10.84 1.53 26.66
CA ILE A 55 -11.63 1.21 25.47
C ILE A 55 -11.33 -0.23 25.09
N THR A 56 -12.34 -1.09 25.10
CA THR A 56 -12.23 -2.49 24.68
C THR A 56 -12.88 -2.67 23.32
N VAL A 57 -12.11 -3.07 22.32
CA VAL A 57 -12.56 -3.32 20.94
C VAL A 57 -12.39 -4.80 20.64
N ASN A 58 -13.48 -5.51 20.36
CA ASN A 58 -13.46 -6.95 20.03
C ASN A 58 -12.65 -7.80 21.02
N GLY A 59 -12.67 -7.43 22.31
CA GLY A 59 -11.93 -8.10 23.39
C GLY A 59 -10.50 -7.61 23.61
N THR A 60 -9.96 -6.72 22.77
CA THR A 60 -8.67 -6.06 22.99
C THR A 60 -8.87 -4.73 23.71
N SER A 61 -8.22 -4.55 24.86
CA SER A 61 -8.33 -3.31 25.64
C SER A 61 -7.19 -2.33 25.34
N PHE A 62 -7.55 -1.05 25.26
CA PHE A 62 -6.69 0.10 25.06
C PHE A 62 -6.90 1.08 26.22
N GLU A 63 -5.82 1.52 26.83
CA GLU A 63 -5.86 2.59 27.82
C GLU A 63 -5.52 3.91 27.14
N SER A 64 -6.32 4.95 27.39
CA SER A 64 -6.14 6.26 26.74
C SER A 64 -6.59 7.43 27.62
N HIS A 65 -6.68 8.62 27.04
CA HIS A 65 -7.06 9.85 27.72
C HIS A 65 -8.36 10.43 27.14
N LYS A 66 -9.34 10.73 28.01
CA LYS A 66 -10.67 11.25 27.67
C LYS A 66 -10.63 12.46 26.77
N TYR A 67 -9.67 13.37 26.98
CA TYR A 67 -9.57 14.59 26.17
C TYR A 67 -9.26 14.29 24.69
N LEU A 68 -8.48 13.24 24.40
CA LEU A 68 -8.20 12.78 23.03
C LEU A 68 -9.42 12.08 22.43
N ILE A 69 -10.04 11.18 23.20
CA ILE A 69 -11.19 10.38 22.74
C ILE A 69 -12.40 11.27 22.44
N LYS A 70 -12.60 12.35 23.19
CA LYS A 70 -13.69 13.32 22.95
C LYS A 70 -13.64 14.02 21.59
N ARG A 71 -12.52 13.95 20.87
CA ARG A 71 -12.38 14.48 19.50
C ARG A 71 -13.14 13.62 18.48
N PHE A 72 -13.41 12.35 18.79
CA PHE A 72 -14.27 11.48 18.00
C PHE A 72 -15.72 11.67 18.44
N GLN A 73 -16.60 12.19 17.57
CA GLN A 73 -17.99 12.43 17.96
C GLN A 73 -18.72 11.13 18.31
N GLY A 74 -18.43 10.03 17.61
CA GLY A 74 -18.98 8.72 17.89
C GLY A 74 -18.57 8.20 19.27
N LEU A 75 -17.28 8.25 19.59
CA LEU A 75 -16.78 7.80 20.90
C LEU A 75 -17.20 8.74 22.03
N LYS A 76 -17.23 10.06 21.79
CA LYS A 76 -17.75 11.04 22.76
C LYS A 76 -19.17 10.69 23.21
N SER A 77 -20.03 10.32 22.27
CA SER A 77 -21.42 9.94 22.58
C SER A 77 -21.48 8.68 23.47
N LEU A 78 -20.52 7.76 23.31
CA LEU A 78 -20.38 6.59 24.18
C LEU A 78 -19.89 6.98 25.58
N LEU A 79 -18.93 7.92 25.69
CA LEU A 79 -18.45 8.46 26.98
C LEU A 79 -19.55 9.11 27.81
N ASP A 80 -20.48 9.80 27.14
CA ASP A 80 -21.60 10.45 27.80
C ASP A 80 -22.56 9.42 28.43
N THR A 81 -22.53 8.17 27.96
CA THR A 81 -23.31 7.05 28.49
C THR A 81 -22.53 6.20 29.50
N GLN A 82 -21.25 5.92 29.22
CA GLN A 82 -20.36 5.10 30.05
C GLN A 82 -19.05 5.86 30.28
N THR A 83 -18.77 6.21 31.53
CA THR A 83 -17.83 7.30 31.82
C THR A 83 -16.36 6.90 31.91
N LEU A 84 -16.04 5.60 32.01
CA LEU A 84 -14.67 5.11 32.26
C LEU A 84 -14.27 3.87 31.46
N ASP A 85 -15.23 3.11 30.94
CA ASP A 85 -14.99 1.90 30.15
C ASP A 85 -15.94 1.92 28.95
N ILE A 86 -15.39 1.87 27.74
CA ILE A 86 -16.18 1.74 26.50
C ILE A 86 -15.95 0.34 25.95
N ASN A 87 -17.03 -0.42 25.76
CA ASN A 87 -16.96 -1.68 25.02
C ASN A 87 -17.55 -1.52 23.62
N ILE A 88 -16.73 -1.82 22.62
CA ILE A 88 -17.03 -1.73 21.19
C ILE A 88 -16.94 -3.15 20.61
N GLN A 89 -18.04 -3.61 20.01
CA GLN A 89 -18.08 -4.81 19.19
C GLN A 89 -18.39 -4.36 17.76
N CYS A 90 -17.46 -4.57 16.84
CA CYS A 90 -17.58 -4.14 15.45
C CYS A 90 -16.92 -5.16 14.52
N ASP A 91 -17.66 -5.60 13.51
CA ASP A 91 -17.16 -6.57 12.52
C ASP A 91 -16.28 -5.89 11.44
N ASP A 92 -16.59 -4.63 11.11
CA ASP A 92 -15.95 -3.90 10.00
C ASP A 92 -14.63 -3.23 10.41
N ILE A 93 -14.37 -3.05 11.70
CA ILE A 93 -13.20 -2.36 12.23
C ILE A 93 -12.52 -3.24 13.25
N SER A 94 -11.25 -3.56 12.98
CA SER A 94 -10.47 -4.43 13.85
C SER A 94 -9.86 -3.65 15.03
N ALA A 95 -9.49 -4.37 16.08
CA ALA A 95 -8.69 -3.81 17.17
C ALA A 95 -7.35 -3.26 16.65
N GLU A 96 -6.80 -3.83 15.59
CA GLU A 96 -5.57 -3.36 14.97
C GLU A 96 -5.76 -2.00 14.29
N ASP A 97 -6.94 -1.72 13.72
CA ASP A 97 -7.24 -0.40 13.16
C ASP A 97 -7.24 0.67 14.25
N PHE A 98 -7.77 0.34 15.44
CA PHE A 98 -7.68 1.19 16.62
C PHE A 98 -6.24 1.39 17.09
N CYS A 99 -5.43 0.33 17.11
CA CYS A 99 -4.02 0.40 17.46
C CYS A 99 -3.26 1.40 16.55
N GLU A 100 -3.43 1.29 15.23
CA GLU A 100 -2.84 2.22 14.26
C GLU A 100 -3.37 3.65 14.43
N MET A 101 -4.67 3.81 14.66
CA MET A 101 -5.28 5.11 14.95
C MET A 101 -4.65 5.75 16.19
N PHE A 102 -4.42 5.00 17.27
CA PHE A 102 -3.81 5.53 18.48
C PHE A 102 -2.39 6.06 18.25
N LYS A 103 -1.60 5.42 17.38
CA LYS A 103 -0.26 5.94 17.00
C LYS A 103 -0.38 7.35 16.42
N VAL A 104 -1.34 7.57 15.52
CA VAL A 104 -1.58 8.88 14.89
C VAL A 104 -2.16 9.88 15.90
N LEU A 105 -3.13 9.45 16.72
CA LEU A 105 -3.78 10.29 17.72
C LEU A 105 -2.77 10.86 18.72
N TYR A 106 -1.85 10.05 19.21
CA TYR A 106 -0.82 10.48 20.17
C TYR A 106 0.37 11.17 19.53
N ALA A 107 0.66 10.93 18.25
CA ALA A 107 1.59 11.80 17.53
C ALA A 107 1.07 13.23 17.43
N SER A 108 -0.25 13.43 17.38
CA SER A 108 -0.86 14.77 17.24
C SER A 108 -0.65 15.71 18.45
N ILE A 109 -0.25 15.18 19.61
CA ILE A 109 0.00 16.00 20.82
C ILE A 109 1.45 16.47 20.94
N VAL A 110 2.39 15.83 20.25
CA VAL A 110 3.81 16.18 20.29
C VAL A 110 4.20 16.86 18.99
N THR A 111 5.12 17.82 19.04
CA THR A 111 5.69 18.39 17.81
C THR A 111 6.86 17.52 17.35
N GLY A 112 6.77 16.95 16.16
CA GLY A 112 7.85 16.15 15.58
C GLY A 112 7.58 15.78 14.12
N PRO A 113 8.63 15.35 13.38
CA PRO A 113 8.43 14.77 12.06
C PRO A 113 7.84 13.36 12.25
N PHE A 114 6.55 13.21 11.95
CA PHE A 114 5.90 11.90 11.92
C PHE A 114 5.69 11.47 10.48
N VAL A 115 6.17 10.27 10.17
CA VAL A 115 5.91 9.60 8.88
C VAL A 115 5.17 8.32 9.20
N PHE A 116 3.95 8.21 8.68
CA PHE A 116 3.10 7.05 8.86
C PHE A 116 3.12 6.19 7.60
N THR A 117 3.00 4.88 7.80
CA THR A 117 2.87 3.95 6.68
C THR A 117 1.48 4.09 6.03
N PRO A 118 1.31 3.72 4.75
CA PRO A 118 -0.01 3.70 4.12
C PRO A 118 -1.01 2.85 4.90
N ARG A 119 -0.56 1.71 5.46
CA ARG A 119 -1.38 0.85 6.33
C ARG A 119 -1.90 1.62 7.54
N THR A 120 -1.01 2.29 8.28
CA THR A 120 -1.38 3.10 9.45
C THR A 120 -2.41 4.17 9.08
N LEU A 121 -2.21 4.87 7.96
CA LEU A 121 -3.11 5.93 7.50
C LEU A 121 -4.47 5.39 7.09
N ILE A 122 -4.54 4.26 6.38
CA ILE A 122 -5.80 3.61 5.97
C ILE A 122 -6.58 3.13 7.19
N SER A 123 -5.92 2.42 8.11
CA SER A 123 -6.52 1.98 9.36
C SER A 123 -7.04 3.14 10.21
N THR A 124 -6.25 4.21 10.33
CA THR A 124 -6.65 5.44 11.02
C THR A 124 -7.87 6.08 10.35
N LEU A 125 -7.87 6.13 9.02
CA LEU A 125 -8.95 6.69 8.22
C LEU A 125 -10.26 5.91 8.39
N ARG A 126 -10.22 4.58 8.48
CA ARG A 126 -11.40 3.74 8.82
C ARG A 126 -12.02 4.16 10.14
N VAL A 127 -11.22 4.21 11.20
CA VAL A 127 -11.68 4.59 12.54
C VAL A 127 -12.18 6.03 12.56
N ALA A 128 -11.44 6.97 11.95
CA ALA A 128 -11.83 8.37 11.88
C ALA A 128 -13.16 8.58 11.14
N THR A 129 -13.42 7.78 10.10
CA THR A 129 -14.67 7.83 9.32
C THR A 129 -15.83 7.29 10.14
N ALA A 130 -15.68 6.10 10.71
CA ALA A 130 -16.75 5.45 11.49
C ALA A 130 -17.13 6.23 12.74
N TYR A 131 -16.15 6.79 13.45
CA TYR A 131 -16.37 7.53 14.70
C TYR A 131 -16.39 9.06 14.51
N LYS A 132 -16.49 9.53 13.26
CA LYS A 132 -16.73 10.94 12.89
C LYS A 132 -15.70 11.91 13.50
N HIS A 133 -14.42 11.63 13.27
CA HIS A 133 -13.33 12.56 13.55
C HIS A 133 -12.87 13.23 12.26
N HIS A 134 -13.52 14.33 11.87
CA HIS A 134 -13.31 15.00 10.58
C HIS A 134 -11.86 15.45 10.35
N GLU A 135 -11.22 16.10 11.32
CA GLU A 135 -9.83 16.60 11.16
C GLU A 135 -8.82 15.46 10.89
N MET A 136 -8.96 14.34 11.60
CA MET A 136 -8.10 13.16 11.43
C MET A 136 -8.37 12.47 10.09
N ARG A 137 -9.65 12.42 9.68
CA ARG A 137 -10.04 11.92 8.37
C ARG A 137 -9.39 12.76 7.26
N ASP A 138 -9.52 14.08 7.31
CA ASP A 138 -8.96 14.99 6.31
C ASP A 138 -7.43 14.91 6.27
N TYR A 139 -6.79 14.79 7.45
CA TYR A 139 -5.36 14.53 7.56
C TYR A 139 -4.96 13.25 6.83
N CYS A 140 -5.62 12.12 7.09
CA CYS A 140 -5.29 10.85 6.44
C CYS A 140 -5.51 10.90 4.93
N ILE A 141 -6.61 11.51 4.46
CA ILE A 141 -6.89 11.66 3.02
C ILE A 141 -5.77 12.47 2.35
N GLN A 142 -5.42 13.64 2.91
CA GLN A 142 -4.39 14.50 2.33
C GLN A 142 -3.03 13.80 2.23
N TYR A 143 -2.67 12.98 3.22
CA TYR A 143 -1.42 12.23 3.17
C TYR A 143 -1.47 11.07 2.18
N LEU A 144 -2.57 10.33 2.12
CA LEU A 144 -2.75 9.23 1.18
C LEU A 144 -2.80 9.71 -0.27
N GLU A 145 -3.33 10.90 -0.56
CA GLU A 145 -3.31 11.50 -1.90
C GLU A 145 -1.91 11.82 -2.41
N ARG A 146 -0.96 12.06 -1.49
CA ARG A 146 0.45 12.28 -1.84
C ARG A 146 1.21 10.98 -2.08
N LEU A 147 0.61 9.84 -1.75
CA LEU A 147 1.18 8.52 -1.97
C LEU A 147 0.70 7.97 -3.32
N GLU A 148 1.60 7.31 -4.04
CA GLU A 148 1.25 6.60 -5.27
C GLU A 148 0.50 5.30 -4.93
N LEU A 149 -0.82 5.39 -4.82
CA LEU A 149 -1.70 4.24 -4.65
C LEU A 149 -2.18 3.71 -6.01
N ASP A 150 -2.14 2.39 -6.18
CA ASP A 150 -2.69 1.73 -7.38
C ASP A 150 -4.17 2.12 -7.59
N ALA A 151 -4.59 2.27 -8.85
CA ALA A 151 -5.94 2.69 -9.19
C ALA A 151 -7.03 1.74 -8.66
N VAL A 152 -6.78 0.42 -8.61
CA VAL A 152 -7.73 -0.55 -8.07
C VAL A 152 -7.92 -0.31 -6.56
N ASN A 153 -6.82 -0.15 -5.83
CA ASN A 153 -6.85 0.14 -4.40
C ASN A 153 -7.51 1.50 -4.11
N ARG A 154 -7.28 2.52 -4.95
CA ARG A 154 -7.94 3.82 -4.80
C ARG A 154 -9.45 3.71 -4.93
N ILE A 155 -9.94 2.92 -5.89
CA ILE A 155 -11.39 2.70 -6.06
C ILE A 155 -11.97 1.97 -4.85
N GLU A 156 -11.32 0.88 -4.41
CA GLU A 156 -11.74 0.12 -3.24
C GLU A 156 -11.85 1.02 -2.01
N LEU A 157 -10.80 1.77 -1.69
CA LEU A 157 -10.77 2.70 -0.56
C LEU A 157 -11.77 3.85 -0.72
N ALA A 158 -11.95 4.37 -1.94
CA ALA A 158 -12.91 5.43 -2.21
C ALA A 158 -14.35 4.98 -1.93
N GLN A 159 -14.71 3.76 -2.33
CA GLN A 159 -16.02 3.18 -2.09
C GLN A 159 -16.21 2.86 -0.60
N GLU A 160 -15.23 2.19 0.01
CA GLU A 160 -15.23 1.79 1.42
C GLU A 160 -15.34 3.00 2.37
N LEU A 161 -14.55 4.05 2.10
CA LEU A 161 -14.39 5.19 2.99
C LEU A 161 -15.15 6.42 2.51
N HIS A 162 -15.99 6.30 1.49
CA HIS A 162 -16.80 7.37 0.90
C HIS A 162 -15.97 8.60 0.47
N ILE A 163 -15.00 8.40 -0.42
CA ILE A 163 -14.11 9.42 -1.00
C ILE A 163 -14.32 9.48 -2.53
N PRO A 164 -15.44 10.02 -3.01
CA PRO A 164 -15.82 9.96 -4.43
C PRO A 164 -14.82 10.66 -5.36
N ASP A 165 -14.04 11.61 -4.84
CA ASP A 165 -13.04 12.36 -5.61
C ASP A 165 -11.89 11.48 -6.11
N TRP A 166 -11.65 10.33 -5.48
CA TRP A 166 -10.62 9.37 -5.89
C TRP A 166 -11.08 8.43 -7.01
N GLU A 167 -12.40 8.23 -7.16
CA GLU A 167 -12.95 7.27 -8.12
C GLU A 167 -12.69 7.69 -9.56
N LYS A 168 -13.06 8.94 -9.94
CA LYS A 168 -12.98 9.39 -11.33
C LYS A 168 -11.55 9.33 -11.91
N PRO A 169 -10.51 9.82 -11.21
CA PRO A 169 -9.14 9.69 -11.69
C PRO A 169 -8.71 8.23 -11.84
N ALA A 170 -9.10 7.37 -10.90
CA ALA A 170 -8.75 5.94 -10.94
C ALA A 170 -9.48 5.19 -12.07
N TYR A 171 -10.75 5.50 -12.33
CA TYR A 171 -11.49 4.98 -13.49
C TYR A 171 -10.84 5.38 -14.79
N HIS A 172 -10.39 6.64 -14.90
CA HIS A 172 -9.68 7.11 -16.08
C HIS A 172 -8.34 6.39 -16.28
N GLU A 173 -7.56 6.23 -15.23
CA GLU A 173 -6.29 5.50 -15.27
C GLU A 173 -6.50 4.04 -15.72
N LEU A 174 -7.45 3.33 -15.10
CA LEU A 174 -7.80 1.97 -15.50
C LEU A 174 -8.42 1.92 -16.90
N GLY A 175 -9.14 2.95 -17.33
CA GLY A 175 -9.72 3.05 -18.66
C GLY A 175 -8.69 3.17 -19.78
N MET A 176 -7.60 3.89 -19.52
CA MET A 176 -6.51 4.13 -20.48
C MET A 176 -5.40 3.08 -20.43
N ARG A 177 -5.33 2.30 -19.34
CA ARG A 177 -4.33 1.24 -19.12
C ARG A 177 -4.42 0.15 -20.20
N GLU A 178 -3.30 -0.14 -20.85
CA GLU A 178 -3.23 -1.19 -21.89
C GLU A 178 -3.53 -2.58 -21.33
N LYS A 179 -2.98 -2.90 -20.16
CA LYS A 179 -3.23 -4.17 -19.47
C LYS A 179 -4.74 -4.32 -19.18
N PRO A 180 -5.37 -5.45 -19.55
CA PRO A 180 -6.78 -5.69 -19.28
C PRO A 180 -7.06 -5.74 -17.77
N ILE A 181 -8.32 -5.55 -17.39
CA ILE A 181 -8.76 -5.74 -16.00
C ILE A 181 -8.79 -7.23 -15.70
N SER A 182 -8.09 -7.67 -14.65
CA SER A 182 -8.09 -9.06 -14.22
C SER A 182 -9.40 -9.41 -13.49
N LYS A 183 -9.68 -10.70 -13.33
CA LYS A 183 -10.87 -11.16 -12.61
C LYS A 183 -10.82 -10.73 -11.13
N GLU A 184 -9.63 -10.69 -10.55
CA GLU A 184 -9.38 -10.28 -9.18
C GLU A 184 -9.63 -8.78 -9.02
N GLU A 185 -9.07 -7.95 -9.92
CA GLU A 185 -9.32 -6.51 -9.93
C GLU A 185 -10.81 -6.20 -10.11
N ALA A 186 -11.49 -6.89 -11.03
CA ALA A 186 -12.93 -6.72 -11.28
C ALA A 186 -13.79 -7.07 -10.05
N LYS A 187 -13.37 -8.04 -9.23
CA LYS A 187 -14.05 -8.36 -7.97
C LYS A 187 -13.86 -7.26 -6.94
N THR A 188 -12.65 -6.70 -6.84
CA THR A 188 -12.32 -5.64 -5.88
C THR A 188 -13.06 -4.33 -6.16
N ILE A 189 -13.06 -3.86 -7.41
CA ILE A 189 -13.71 -2.57 -7.76
C ILE A 189 -15.24 -2.65 -7.83
N GLY A 190 -15.80 -3.84 -7.92
CA GLY A 190 -17.24 -4.08 -8.06
C GLY A 190 -17.78 -3.91 -9.48
N LEU A 191 -19.01 -4.40 -9.69
CA LEU A 191 -19.64 -4.47 -11.01
C LEU A 191 -19.88 -3.08 -11.63
N GLU A 192 -20.37 -2.12 -10.85
CA GLU A 192 -20.71 -0.79 -11.36
C GLU A 192 -19.46 -0.06 -11.88
N ALA A 193 -18.39 -0.02 -11.08
CA ALA A 193 -17.12 0.55 -11.51
C ALA A 193 -16.55 -0.19 -12.73
N PHE A 194 -16.64 -1.53 -12.74
CA PHE A 194 -16.19 -2.34 -13.86
C PHE A 194 -16.91 -1.98 -15.18
N VAL A 195 -18.24 -1.82 -15.15
CA VAL A 195 -19.03 -1.42 -16.34
C VAL A 195 -18.56 -0.07 -16.85
N ILE A 196 -18.42 0.93 -15.98
CA ILE A 196 -17.93 2.27 -16.34
C ILE A 196 -16.55 2.18 -16.99
N ILE A 197 -15.62 1.45 -16.38
CA ILE A 197 -14.25 1.28 -16.91
C ILE A 197 -14.26 0.53 -18.25
N ALA A 198 -15.12 -0.48 -18.40
CA ALA A 198 -15.24 -1.25 -19.64
C ALA A 198 -15.75 -0.38 -20.80
N GLU A 199 -16.75 0.46 -20.56
CA GLU A 199 -17.25 1.43 -21.54
C GLU A 199 -16.15 2.42 -21.96
N MET A 200 -15.37 2.93 -21.00
CA MET A 200 -14.24 3.81 -21.26
C MET A 200 -13.19 3.13 -22.14
N ARG A 201 -12.86 1.86 -21.83
CA ARG A 201 -11.90 1.05 -22.63
C ARG A 201 -12.39 0.80 -24.04
N GLU A 202 -13.66 0.43 -24.21
CA GLU A 202 -14.23 0.15 -25.53
C GLU A 202 -14.22 1.42 -26.40
N LYS A 203 -14.55 2.58 -25.80
CA LYS A 203 -14.46 3.88 -26.47
C LYS A 203 -13.05 4.20 -26.92
N GLU A 204 -12.06 3.97 -26.05
CA GLU A 204 -10.66 4.22 -26.36
C GLU A 204 -10.12 3.27 -27.43
N GLN A 205 -10.46 1.98 -27.38
CA GLN A 205 -10.08 1.01 -28.40
C GLN A 205 -10.68 1.36 -29.77
N ARG A 206 -11.97 1.75 -29.83
CA ARG A 206 -12.59 2.22 -31.07
C ARG A 206 -11.92 3.50 -31.60
N ARG A 207 -11.44 4.39 -30.73
CA ARG A 207 -10.70 5.59 -31.14
C ARG A 207 -9.36 5.20 -31.77
N ARG A 208 -8.58 4.34 -31.11
CA ARG A 208 -7.28 3.86 -31.61
C ARG A 208 -7.40 3.10 -32.93
N GLY A 209 -8.43 2.26 -33.09
CA GLY A 209 -8.67 1.54 -34.35
C GLY A 209 -8.91 2.48 -35.53
N LYS A 210 -9.75 3.52 -35.35
CA LYS A 210 -9.99 4.53 -36.40
C LYS A 210 -8.74 5.32 -36.78
N GLU A 211 -7.83 5.55 -35.82
CA GLU A 211 -6.57 6.24 -36.08
C GLU A 211 -5.63 5.39 -36.93
N ILE A 212 -5.55 4.09 -36.64
CA ILE A 212 -4.77 3.14 -37.44
C ILE A 212 -5.33 3.07 -38.87
N ASP A 213 -6.65 2.89 -39.02
CA ASP A 213 -7.31 2.86 -40.33
C ASP A 213 -7.06 4.15 -41.13
N ALA A 214 -7.06 5.31 -40.47
CA ALA A 214 -6.79 6.59 -41.11
C ALA A 214 -5.32 6.74 -41.56
N MET A 215 -4.37 6.21 -40.77
CA MET A 215 -2.94 6.22 -41.11
C MET A 215 -2.64 5.33 -42.31
N ASP A 216 -3.27 4.15 -42.40
CA ASP A 216 -3.11 3.23 -43.54
C ASP A 216 -3.66 3.83 -44.84
N VAL A 217 -4.80 4.53 -44.78
CA VAL A 217 -5.38 5.20 -45.95
C VAL A 217 -4.50 6.34 -46.48
N GLU A 218 -3.85 7.10 -45.60
CA GLU A 218 -2.96 8.19 -46.00
C GLU A 218 -1.65 7.66 -46.61
N GLN A 219 -1.12 6.55 -46.09
CA GLN A 219 0.08 5.90 -46.63
C GLN A 219 -0.16 5.23 -47.99
N VAL A 220 -1.36 4.67 -48.23
CA VAL A 220 -1.77 4.16 -49.55
C VAL A 220 -1.92 5.29 -50.58
N ARG A 221 -2.36 6.49 -50.18
CA ARG A 221 -2.47 7.66 -51.07
C ARG A 221 -1.13 8.29 -51.44
N GLN A 222 -0.09 8.10 -50.63
CA GLN A 222 1.26 8.62 -50.90
C GLN A 222 2.15 7.66 -51.70
N SER A 223 1.65 6.45 -52.03
CA SER A 223 2.35 5.52 -52.93
C SER A 223 1.98 5.82 -54.40
N PRO A 224 2.94 6.17 -55.28
CA PRO A 224 2.64 6.46 -56.68
C PRO A 224 2.28 5.15 -57.41
N VAL A 225 1.06 5.11 -57.95
CA VAL A 225 0.60 4.06 -58.87
C VAL A 225 1.48 4.11 -60.13
N SER A 226 2.47 3.22 -60.19
CA SER A 226 3.15 2.89 -61.45
C SER A 226 2.15 2.15 -62.34
N ALA A 227 1.62 2.87 -63.33
CA ALA A 227 0.71 2.35 -64.33
C ALA A 227 1.30 1.14 -65.07
N SER A 228 0.48 0.11 -65.23
CA SER A 228 0.77 -1.14 -65.92
C SER A 228 1.26 -0.95 -67.36
N LYS A 229 2.18 -1.81 -67.79
CA LYS A 229 2.22 -2.28 -69.18
C LYS A 229 1.90 -3.77 -69.20
N VAL A 230 0.67 -4.07 -69.62
CA VAL A 230 0.20 -5.39 -69.99
C VAL A 230 1.05 -5.90 -71.14
N SER A 231 1.59 -7.13 -71.02
CA SER A 231 1.95 -7.92 -72.19
C SER A 231 1.44 -9.33 -72.00
N VAL A 232 0.61 -9.73 -72.96
CA VAL A 232 -0.01 -11.04 -73.16
C VAL A 232 1.06 -12.06 -73.54
N GLN A 233 0.99 -13.27 -72.99
CA GLN A 233 1.31 -14.49 -73.75
C GLN A 233 0.65 -15.73 -73.12
N ASP A 234 -0.06 -16.43 -74.01
CA ASP A 234 -0.67 -17.76 -73.90
C ASP A 234 0.40 -18.85 -73.74
N ASP A 235 0.10 -19.91 -72.96
CA ASP A 235 0.14 -21.30 -73.46
C ASP A 235 -0.12 -22.35 -72.34
N THR A 236 -1.22 -23.08 -72.54
CA THR A 236 -1.41 -24.54 -72.48
C THR A 236 -0.97 -25.40 -71.27
N ILE A 237 -2.00 -26.11 -70.77
CA ILE A 237 -2.16 -27.21 -69.80
C ILE A 237 -1.11 -28.36 -69.87
N SER A 238 -0.64 -28.87 -68.71
CA SER A 238 -0.65 -30.31 -68.36
C SER A 238 -0.19 -30.62 -66.91
N ASP A 239 -1.12 -31.19 -66.14
CA ASP A 239 -1.06 -32.33 -65.21
C ASP A 239 0.25 -32.81 -64.52
N GLY A 240 0.14 -33.18 -63.23
CA GLY A 240 1.01 -34.22 -62.63
C GLY A 240 1.62 -33.98 -61.24
N SER A 241 0.94 -34.48 -60.19
CA SER A 241 1.45 -35.19 -58.99
C SER A 241 2.45 -34.58 -57.98
N GLN A 242 1.93 -34.46 -56.75
CA GLN A 242 2.50 -34.74 -55.41
C GLN A 242 4.01 -35.02 -55.26
N LYS A 243 4.67 -34.29 -54.34
CA LYS A 243 5.50 -34.91 -53.29
C LYS A 243 5.77 -33.99 -52.10
N ALA A 244 5.78 -34.61 -50.93
CA ALA A 244 6.02 -34.05 -49.61
C ALA A 244 7.51 -33.80 -49.29
N PHE A 245 7.70 -33.19 -48.11
CA PHE A 245 8.90 -33.07 -47.26
C PHE A 245 9.76 -31.80 -47.37
N ALA A 246 9.81 -31.09 -46.23
CA ALA A 246 11.00 -30.72 -45.47
C ALA A 246 11.04 -29.23 -45.07
N ALA A 247 11.00 -28.98 -43.76
CA ALA A 247 11.63 -27.81 -43.16
C ALA A 247 13.16 -27.90 -43.37
N PRO A 248 13.90 -26.77 -43.32
CA PRO A 248 14.55 -26.45 -42.04
C PRO A 248 14.70 -24.95 -41.70
N LEU A 249 14.68 -24.70 -40.39
CA LEU A 249 15.50 -23.81 -39.54
C LEU A 249 16.29 -22.60 -40.11
N SER A 250 16.21 -21.53 -39.31
CA SER A 250 17.29 -20.63 -38.82
C SER A 250 17.51 -19.25 -39.45
N GLY A 251 17.64 -18.28 -38.54
CA GLY A 251 18.40 -17.02 -38.65
C GLY A 251 17.63 -15.87 -39.32
N ASP A 252 17.62 -14.62 -38.86
CA ASP A 252 18.48 -13.99 -37.87
C ASP A 252 17.78 -12.73 -37.32
N THR A 253 18.06 -12.47 -36.05
CA THR A 253 17.79 -11.22 -35.35
C THR A 253 18.72 -10.13 -35.90
N SER A 254 18.19 -8.94 -36.22
CA SER A 254 19.03 -7.75 -36.36
C SER A 254 18.34 -6.56 -35.71
N GLU A 255 18.98 -6.12 -34.63
CA GLU A 255 18.67 -4.94 -33.84
C GLU A 255 18.83 -3.67 -34.67
N GLY A 256 17.77 -2.85 -34.68
CA GLY A 256 17.77 -1.49 -35.24
C GLY A 256 17.48 -0.49 -34.13
N ASN A 257 18.54 0.12 -33.63
CA ASN A 257 18.63 1.18 -32.65
C ASN A 257 17.69 2.37 -32.92
N ALA A 258 16.85 2.73 -31.94
CA ALA A 258 16.24 4.06 -31.86
C ALA A 258 16.31 4.57 -30.42
N THR A 259 17.29 5.44 -30.20
CA THR A 259 17.52 6.22 -28.99
C THR A 259 16.32 7.14 -28.73
N VAL A 260 15.62 6.96 -27.62
CA VAL A 260 14.64 7.93 -27.10
C VAL A 260 15.08 8.37 -25.70
N ALA A 261 15.23 9.68 -25.56
CA ALA A 261 15.76 10.38 -24.40
C ALA A 261 14.96 10.08 -23.12
N ARG A 262 15.68 9.73 -22.06
CA ARG A 262 15.18 9.67 -20.68
C ARG A 262 15.05 11.09 -20.12
N PRO A 263 13.99 11.43 -19.38
CA PRO A 263 14.00 12.60 -18.52
C PRO A 263 14.89 12.32 -17.29
N ASP A 264 15.78 13.27 -17.00
CA ASP A 264 16.75 13.21 -15.91
C ASP A 264 16.11 13.10 -14.52
N HIS A 265 16.57 12.10 -13.75
CA HIS A 265 16.29 11.90 -12.33
C HIS A 265 16.89 12.97 -11.40
N GLY A 266 17.48 14.05 -11.96
CA GLY A 266 18.18 15.10 -11.21
C GLY A 266 17.28 16.22 -10.65
N VAL A 267 16.03 16.34 -11.10
CA VAL A 267 15.15 17.47 -10.71
C VAL A 267 14.42 17.22 -9.38
N TYR A 268 14.21 15.95 -9.01
CA TYR A 268 13.40 15.60 -7.82
C TYR A 268 14.14 15.85 -6.50
N ILE A 269 15.48 15.72 -6.46
CA ILE A 269 16.25 15.99 -5.23
C ILE A 269 16.40 17.51 -5.00
N GLN A 270 16.45 18.33 -6.05
CA GLN A 270 16.63 19.77 -5.90
C GLN A 270 15.38 20.48 -5.35
N LEU A 271 14.18 19.93 -5.62
CA LEU A 271 12.92 20.43 -5.05
C LEU A 271 12.78 20.10 -3.56
N GLN A 272 13.23 18.93 -3.11
CA GLN A 272 13.25 18.57 -1.68
C GLN A 272 14.19 19.46 -0.86
N VAL A 273 15.37 19.83 -1.41
CA VAL A 273 16.34 20.68 -0.70
C VAL A 273 15.88 22.14 -0.61
N ASN A 274 15.24 22.66 -1.66
CA ASN A 274 14.78 24.06 -1.68
C ASN A 274 13.62 24.33 -0.70
N ILE A 275 12.73 23.36 -0.47
CA ILE A 275 11.62 23.50 0.49
C ILE A 275 12.12 23.45 1.95
N LEU A 276 13.09 22.57 2.24
CA LEU A 276 13.76 22.51 3.56
C LEU A 276 14.54 23.79 3.88
N THR A 277 15.15 24.42 2.87
CA THR A 277 15.91 25.66 3.05
C THR A 277 14.97 26.86 3.29
N ALA A 278 13.79 26.88 2.65
CA ALA A 278 12.78 27.93 2.86
C ALA A 278 12.09 27.86 4.24
N GLN A 279 11.95 26.67 4.82
CA GLN A 279 11.38 26.50 6.17
C GLN A 279 12.35 26.88 7.30
N LEU A 280 13.67 26.76 7.08
CA LEU A 280 14.69 27.16 8.05
C LEU A 280 14.89 28.68 8.14
N GLU A 281 14.74 29.42 7.03
CA GLU A 281 14.88 30.89 7.01
C GLU A 281 13.68 31.62 7.63
N LEU A 282 12.48 31.02 7.61
CA LEU A 282 11.28 31.57 8.29
C LEU A 282 11.30 31.41 9.82
N THR A 283 12.26 30.66 10.37
CA THR A 283 12.37 30.41 11.83
C THR A 283 13.48 31.27 12.47
N ARG A 284 14.06 32.23 11.73
CA ARG A 284 15.18 33.07 12.19
C ARG A 284 14.87 34.56 12.29
N ILE A 285 13.59 34.95 12.24
CA ILE A 285 13.09 36.30 12.55
C ILE A 285 12.30 36.22 13.85
#